data_AF-A0A0D0SAT4-F1
#
_entry.id   AF-A0A0D0SAT4-F1
#
_cell.length_a   1.000
_cell.length_b   1.000
_cell.length_c   1.000
_cell.angle_alpha   90.00
_cell.angle_beta   90.00
_cell.angle_gamma   90.00
#
_symmetry.space_group_name_H-M   'P 1'
#
loop_
_entity.id
_entity.type
_entity.pdbx_description
1 polymer ?
#
loop_
_entity_poly.entity_id
_entity_poly.type
_entity_poly.pdbx_seq_one_letter_code
_entity_poly.pdbx_strand_id
1 'polypeptide(L)'
;MKKISEERIYEFESYLCREEKSPITIQKYLRDMRNFNEFVNGREMNKDVVLDYKKQLMDKGYGVNSINSILSSINAFFTFEGWIELKVKHLRKQQEIFCPEDKELTREEYIRLVEAAKNNERLCLVLMTMGSTGIRVSELRYFTVEAVAEGKSMIYCKNKIRVVLIPKKLQKLLMNYAKKKGIESGEIFVTRLGNSLDRSNIWTQMKGLCKKAKVNPKKVYPHNFRKLSAKTFYEMDKDVAKLADLKSGKWIATITFKGKRYYLGSYEKKEWAIEARKEGEQMHEEFLDWYYKTIQGNKCNKGNE
;
A
#
# COMPACT_ATOMS: atom_id res chain seq x y z
N MET A 1 -3.28 13.44 -41.79
CA MET A 1 -4.43 13.06 -40.94
C MET A 1 -3.91 12.41 -39.68
N LYS A 2 -4.41 12.82 -38.51
CA LYS A 2 -4.05 12.19 -37.22
C LYS A 2 -4.96 10.97 -37.00
N LYS A 3 -4.39 9.77 -37.07
CA LYS A 3 -5.10 8.50 -36.84
C LYS A 3 -4.33 7.64 -35.85
N ILE A 4 -5.08 6.91 -35.02
CA ILE A 4 -4.51 5.91 -34.12
C ILE A 4 -4.53 4.57 -34.85
N SER A 5 -3.42 3.84 -34.84
CA SER A 5 -3.31 2.49 -35.38
C SER A 5 -2.66 1.55 -34.35
N GLU A 6 -2.85 0.24 -34.48
CA GLU A 6 -2.19 -0.73 -33.58
C GLU A 6 -0.67 -0.68 -33.68
N GLU A 7 -0.12 -0.37 -34.86
CA GLU A 7 1.33 -0.17 -35.04
C GLU A 7 1.86 0.97 -34.17
N ARG A 8 1.16 2.11 -34.14
CA ARG A 8 1.52 3.25 -33.28
C ARG A 8 1.36 2.91 -31.79
N ILE A 9 0.36 2.10 -31.43
CA ILE A 9 0.19 1.62 -30.05
C ILE A 9 1.36 0.70 -29.64
N TYR A 10 1.87 -0.12 -30.55
CA TYR A 10 3.06 -0.95 -30.31
C TYR A 10 4.33 -0.11 -30.15
N GLU A 11 4.55 0.91 -30.98
CA GLU A 11 5.67 1.84 -30.78
C GLU A 11 5.54 2.63 -29.47
N PHE A 12 4.31 2.96 -29.07
CA PHE A 12 4.04 3.62 -27.81
C PHE A 12 4.43 2.74 -26.60
N GLU A 13 4.26 1.42 -26.67
CA GLU A 13 4.77 0.50 -25.65
C GLU A 13 6.28 0.65 -25.47
N SER A 14 7.03 0.65 -26.58
CA SER A 14 8.49 0.83 -26.58
C SER A 14 8.90 2.18 -26.00
N TYR A 15 8.15 3.25 -26.32
CA TYR A 15 8.33 4.56 -25.71
C TYR A 15 8.12 4.53 -24.19
N LEU A 16 7.06 3.89 -23.71
CA LEU A 16 6.78 3.80 -22.26
C LEU A 16 7.83 2.99 -21.50
N CYS A 17 8.42 1.98 -22.13
CA CYS A 17 9.57 1.24 -21.58
C CYS A 17 10.78 2.17 -21.39
N ARG A 18 11.11 3.00 -22.38
CA ARG A 18 12.20 3.98 -22.30
C ARG A 18 11.95 5.08 -21.26
N GLU A 19 10.68 5.42 -21.03
CA GLU A 19 10.22 6.33 -19.98
C GLU A 19 10.15 5.69 -18.58
N GLU A 20 10.74 4.51 -18.42
CA GLU A 20 10.86 3.74 -17.18
C GLU A 20 9.50 3.49 -16.50
N LYS A 21 8.43 3.36 -17.29
CA LYS A 21 7.11 3.03 -16.75
C LYS A 21 7.07 1.57 -16.31
N SER A 22 6.49 1.31 -15.15
CA SER A 22 6.32 -0.06 -14.66
C SER A 22 5.42 -0.88 -15.60
N PRO A 23 5.63 -2.19 -15.75
CA PRO A 23 4.83 -3.04 -16.66
C PRO A 23 3.32 -2.92 -16.49
N ILE A 24 2.85 -2.80 -15.24
CA ILE A 24 1.41 -2.60 -14.93
C ILE A 24 0.89 -1.27 -15.48
N THR A 25 1.71 -0.21 -15.44
CA THR A 25 1.35 1.09 -16.01
C THR A 25 1.31 1.01 -17.53
N ILE A 26 2.28 0.33 -18.14
CA ILE A 26 2.33 0.10 -19.59
C ILE A 26 1.07 -0.63 -20.05
N GLN A 27 0.77 -1.81 -19.48
CA GLN A 27 -0.42 -2.59 -19.82
C GLN A 27 -1.71 -1.79 -19.68
N LYS A 28 -1.83 -1.00 -18.60
CA LYS A 28 -2.98 -0.10 -18.42
C LYS A 28 -3.07 0.93 -19.55
N TYR A 29 -1.95 1.59 -19.88
CA TYR A 29 -1.92 2.63 -20.90
C TYR A 29 -2.30 2.08 -22.27
N LEU A 30 -1.77 0.91 -22.64
CA LEU A 30 -2.12 0.24 -23.89
C LEU A 30 -3.59 -0.14 -23.94
N ARG A 31 -4.15 -0.71 -22.87
CA ARG A 31 -5.58 -1.03 -22.79
C ARG A 31 -6.45 0.23 -22.93
N ASP A 32 -6.11 1.29 -22.21
CA ASP A 32 -6.88 2.54 -22.26
C ASP A 32 -6.80 3.18 -23.66
N MET A 33 -5.64 3.07 -24.34
CA MET A 33 -5.47 3.50 -25.72
C MET A 33 -6.26 2.66 -26.72
N ARG A 34 -6.31 1.34 -26.56
CA ARG A 34 -7.14 0.46 -27.40
C ARG A 34 -8.62 0.78 -27.26
N ASN A 35 -9.11 0.94 -26.02
CA ASN A 35 -10.50 1.35 -25.77
C ASN A 35 -10.81 2.74 -26.39
N PHE A 36 -9.86 3.66 -26.33
CA PHE A 36 -10.03 4.97 -26.97
C PHE A 36 -10.01 4.86 -28.50
N ASN A 37 -9.13 4.05 -29.08
CA ASN A 37 -9.09 3.79 -30.52
C ASN A 37 -10.40 3.19 -31.03
N GLU A 38 -10.96 2.22 -30.29
CA GLU A 38 -12.27 1.64 -30.57
C GLU A 38 -13.38 2.70 -30.53
N PHE A 39 -13.37 3.60 -29.53
CA PHE A 39 -14.31 4.72 -29.49
C PHE A 39 -14.15 5.68 -30.68
N VAL A 40 -12.92 5.98 -31.09
CA VAL A 40 -12.64 6.85 -32.24
C VAL A 40 -13.19 6.21 -33.52
N ASN A 41 -13.09 4.88 -33.65
CA ASN A 41 -13.64 4.09 -34.75
C ASN A 41 -13.27 4.64 -36.14
N GLY A 42 -11.97 4.95 -36.33
CA GLY A 42 -11.45 5.45 -37.60
C GLY A 42 -11.76 6.92 -37.94
N ARG A 43 -12.49 7.64 -37.07
CA ARG A 43 -12.70 9.10 -37.20
C ARG A 43 -11.38 9.85 -37.18
N GLU A 44 -11.32 10.98 -37.88
CA GLU A 44 -10.17 11.87 -37.79
C GLU A 44 -10.04 12.43 -36.38
N MET A 45 -8.82 12.40 -35.84
CA MET A 45 -8.57 12.85 -34.48
C MET A 45 -8.54 14.38 -34.41
N ASN A 46 -9.47 14.94 -33.64
CA ASN A 46 -9.48 16.34 -33.22
C ASN A 46 -9.79 16.43 -31.72
N LYS A 47 -9.76 17.65 -31.18
CA LYS A 47 -9.94 17.87 -29.74
C LYS A 47 -11.35 17.53 -29.26
N ASP A 48 -12.35 17.73 -30.11
CA ASP A 48 -13.75 17.46 -29.79
C ASP A 48 -14.00 15.98 -29.59
N VAL A 49 -13.37 15.12 -30.40
CA VAL A 49 -13.42 13.65 -30.20
C VAL A 49 -12.92 13.24 -28.81
N VAL A 50 -11.87 13.89 -28.30
CA VAL A 50 -11.33 13.61 -26.96
C VAL A 50 -12.29 14.10 -25.87
N LEU A 51 -12.94 15.25 -26.08
CA LEU A 51 -13.95 15.79 -25.17
C LEU A 51 -15.22 14.92 -25.14
N ASP A 52 -15.65 14.41 -26.30
CA ASP A 52 -16.76 13.48 -26.42
C ASP A 52 -16.48 12.17 -25.67
N TYR A 53 -15.27 11.64 -25.80
CA TYR A 53 -14.88 10.45 -25.03
C TYR A 53 -14.88 10.72 -23.53
N LYS A 54 -14.36 11.88 -23.11
CA LYS A 54 -14.40 12.30 -21.72
C LYS A 54 -15.84 12.40 -21.20
N LYS A 55 -16.76 12.96 -21.99
CA LYS A 55 -18.19 13.04 -21.66
C LYS A 55 -18.82 11.65 -21.57
N GLN A 56 -18.54 10.76 -22.53
CA GLN A 56 -19.02 9.37 -22.50
C GLN A 56 -18.57 8.64 -21.23
N LEU A 57 -17.32 8.82 -20.78
CA LEU A 57 -16.85 8.23 -19.53
C LEU A 57 -17.63 8.74 -18.30
N MET A 58 -18.00 10.03 -18.30
CA MET A 58 -18.86 10.61 -17.26
C MET A 58 -20.27 10.04 -17.31
N ASP A 59 -20.87 9.96 -18.50
CA ASP A 59 -22.23 9.45 -18.71
C ASP A 59 -22.34 7.96 -18.34
N LYS A 60 -21.28 7.19 -18.56
CA LYS A 60 -21.15 5.79 -18.09
C LYS A 60 -20.93 5.65 -16.58
N GLY A 61 -20.86 6.77 -15.83
CA GLY A 61 -20.73 6.76 -14.37
C GLY A 61 -19.32 6.41 -13.85
N TYR A 62 -18.27 6.59 -14.65
CA TYR A 62 -16.90 6.35 -14.17
C TYR A 62 -16.53 7.36 -13.07
N GLY A 63 -15.86 6.87 -12.02
CA GLY A 63 -15.33 7.75 -10.98
C GLY A 63 -14.27 8.71 -11.51
N VAL A 64 -14.23 9.93 -10.97
CA VAL A 64 -13.31 11.02 -11.39
C VAL A 64 -11.84 10.57 -11.49
N ASN A 65 -11.36 9.78 -10.53
CA ASN A 65 -9.99 9.26 -10.54
C ASN A 65 -9.74 8.28 -11.70
N SER A 66 -10.73 7.45 -12.03
CA SER A 66 -10.66 6.53 -13.17
C SER A 66 -10.62 7.31 -14.48
N ILE A 67 -11.50 8.31 -14.63
CA ILE A 67 -11.50 9.20 -15.80
C ILE A 67 -10.14 9.89 -15.95
N ASN A 68 -9.63 10.54 -14.90
CA ASN A 68 -8.34 11.21 -14.95
C ASN A 68 -7.18 10.24 -15.26
N SER A 69 -7.27 9.00 -14.80
CA SER A 69 -6.28 7.98 -15.10
C SER A 69 -6.30 7.53 -16.56
N ILE A 70 -7.48 7.43 -17.17
CA ILE A 70 -7.63 7.16 -18.61
C ILE A 70 -7.11 8.34 -19.42
N LEU A 71 -7.51 9.57 -19.07
CA LEU A 71 -7.05 10.79 -19.72
C LEU A 71 -5.52 10.96 -19.63
N SER A 72 -4.90 10.53 -18.54
CA SER A 72 -3.43 10.51 -18.41
C SER A 72 -2.78 9.58 -19.43
N SER A 73 -3.36 8.41 -19.70
CA SER A 73 -2.87 7.47 -20.71
C SER A 73 -3.00 8.05 -22.12
N ILE A 74 -4.14 8.68 -22.43
CA ILE A 74 -4.39 9.34 -23.72
C ILE A 74 -3.45 10.55 -23.92
N ASN A 75 -3.33 11.42 -22.92
CA ASN A 75 -2.43 12.57 -22.98
C ASN A 75 -0.95 12.15 -23.11
N ALA A 76 -0.55 11.01 -22.52
CA ALA A 76 0.79 10.46 -22.69
C ALA A 76 1.02 9.99 -24.14
N PHE A 77 0.05 9.31 -24.74
CA PHE A 77 0.10 8.93 -26.16
C PHE A 77 0.18 10.16 -27.07
N PHE A 78 -0.62 11.20 -26.81
CA PHE A 78 -0.51 12.46 -27.55
C PHE A 78 0.83 13.17 -27.37
N THR A 79 1.52 12.95 -26.24
CA THR A 79 2.89 13.46 -26.09
C THR A 79 3.85 12.70 -27.00
N PHE A 80 3.73 11.37 -27.04
CA PHE A 80 4.52 10.51 -27.89
C PHE A 80 4.34 10.83 -29.39
N GLU A 81 3.10 11.07 -29.83
CA GLU A 81 2.80 11.44 -31.23
C GLU A 81 3.06 12.92 -31.56
N GLY A 82 3.44 13.74 -30.58
CA GLY A 82 3.61 15.19 -30.77
C GLY A 82 2.30 15.98 -30.90
N TRP A 83 1.14 15.39 -30.61
CA TRP A 83 -0.19 16.01 -30.72
C TRP A 83 -0.59 16.78 -29.45
N ILE A 84 0.26 17.74 -29.04
CA ILE A 84 0.12 18.46 -27.77
C ILE A 84 -1.20 19.26 -27.67
N GLU A 85 -1.72 19.76 -28.78
CA GLU A 85 -2.95 20.56 -28.85
C GLU A 85 -4.21 19.76 -28.51
N LEU A 86 -4.17 18.43 -28.72
CA LEU A 86 -5.28 17.51 -28.47
C LEU A 86 -5.42 17.12 -27.00
N LYS A 87 -4.43 17.45 -26.16
CA LYS A 87 -4.47 17.15 -24.74
C LYS A 87 -5.66 17.81 -24.06
N VAL A 88 -6.33 17.06 -23.19
CA VAL A 88 -7.46 17.53 -22.40
C VAL A 88 -7.11 17.64 -20.92
N LYS A 89 -7.73 18.62 -20.26
CA LYS A 89 -7.56 18.83 -18.82
C LYS A 89 -8.26 17.71 -18.04
N HIS A 90 -7.62 17.29 -16.96
CA HIS A 90 -8.24 16.41 -15.97
C HIS A 90 -9.47 17.06 -15.33
N LEU A 91 -10.43 16.24 -14.92
CA LEU A 91 -11.52 16.65 -14.07
C LEU A 91 -10.97 17.05 -12.70
N ARG A 92 -11.40 18.20 -12.19
CA ARG A 92 -11.07 18.65 -10.84
C ARG A 92 -12.10 18.05 -9.90
N LYS A 93 -11.63 17.33 -8.88
CA LYS A 93 -12.46 16.95 -7.74
C LYS A 93 -12.19 17.97 -6.64
N GLN A 94 -13.23 18.66 -6.16
CA GLN A 94 -13.10 19.42 -4.91
C GLN A 94 -12.75 18.42 -3.80
N GLN A 95 -11.65 18.65 -3.11
CA GLN A 95 -11.29 17.81 -1.97
C GLN A 95 -12.33 18.02 -0.88
N GLU A 96 -13.03 16.95 -0.52
CA GLU A 96 -13.78 16.92 0.73
C GLU A 96 -12.76 17.05 1.87
N ILE A 97 -12.86 18.14 2.63
CA ILE A 97 -11.96 18.46 3.75
C ILE A 97 -12.11 17.40 4.87
N PHE A 98 -13.28 16.74 4.93
CA PHE A 98 -13.56 15.64 5.84
C PHE A 98 -13.42 14.30 5.12
N CYS A 99 -12.53 13.44 5.61
CA CYS A 99 -12.63 12.00 5.38
C CYS A 99 -13.54 11.43 6.48
N PRO A 100 -14.74 10.96 6.15
CA PRO A 100 -15.64 10.38 7.14
C PRO A 100 -14.99 9.21 7.91
N GLU A 101 -15.16 9.16 9.24
CA GLU A 101 -14.63 8.09 10.11
C GLU A 101 -15.18 6.70 9.75
N ASP A 102 -16.37 6.65 9.14
CA ASP A 102 -17.01 5.43 8.63
C ASP A 102 -16.25 4.78 7.45
N LYS A 103 -15.26 5.47 6.89
CA LYS A 103 -14.35 4.95 5.85
C LYS A 103 -13.02 4.47 6.40
N GLU A 104 -12.74 4.62 7.70
CA GLU A 104 -11.47 4.19 8.31
C GLU A 104 -11.62 2.86 9.05
N LEU A 105 -10.55 2.06 9.01
CA LEU A 105 -10.46 0.78 9.73
C LEU A 105 -9.98 1.05 11.15
N THR A 106 -10.75 0.66 12.17
CA THR A 106 -10.33 0.79 13.58
C THR A 106 -9.39 -0.34 14.01
N ARG A 107 -8.76 -0.17 15.18
CA ARG A 107 -7.91 -1.22 15.77
C ARG A 107 -8.75 -2.49 16.04
N GLU A 108 -9.93 -2.34 16.62
CA GLU A 108 -10.86 -3.42 16.96
C GLU A 108 -11.34 -4.17 15.71
N GLU A 109 -11.67 -3.43 14.64
CA GLU A 109 -12.04 -4.01 13.36
C GLU A 109 -10.89 -4.82 12.75
N TYR A 110 -9.67 -4.29 12.80
CA TYR A 110 -8.47 -5.01 12.35
C TYR A 110 -8.24 -6.30 13.14
N ILE A 111 -8.37 -6.27 14.47
CA ILE A 111 -8.20 -7.45 15.33
C ILE A 111 -9.19 -8.54 14.93
N ARG A 112 -10.47 -8.17 14.74
CA ARG A 112 -11.49 -9.11 14.30
C ARG A 112 -11.20 -9.69 12.91
N LEU A 113 -10.58 -8.93 12.00
CA LEU A 113 -10.14 -9.44 10.70
C LEU A 113 -9.02 -10.48 10.82
N VAL A 114 -8.01 -10.21 11.66
CA VAL A 114 -6.91 -11.16 11.92
C VAL A 114 -7.45 -12.44 12.55
N GLU A 115 -8.32 -12.33 13.56
CA GLU A 115 -8.97 -13.48 14.21
C GLU A 115 -9.86 -14.27 13.22
N ALA A 116 -10.59 -13.58 12.34
CA ALA A 116 -11.37 -14.20 11.29
C ALA A 116 -10.48 -15.03 10.34
N ALA A 117 -9.24 -14.59 10.10
CA ALA A 117 -8.25 -15.24 9.24
C ALA A 117 -7.50 -16.42 9.88
N LYS A 118 -7.74 -16.75 11.16
CA LYS A 118 -6.93 -17.77 11.89
C LYS A 118 -6.83 -19.14 11.23
N ASN A 119 -7.85 -19.56 10.49
CA ASN A 119 -7.87 -20.84 9.78
C ASN A 119 -7.05 -20.80 8.46
N ASN A 120 -6.62 -19.62 8.05
CA ASN A 120 -5.73 -19.39 6.92
C ASN A 120 -4.49 -18.64 7.43
N GLU A 121 -3.56 -19.42 7.98
CA GLU A 121 -2.31 -18.93 8.58
C GLU A 121 -1.54 -17.95 7.68
N ARG A 122 -1.47 -18.21 6.37
CA ARG A 122 -0.84 -17.31 5.39
C ARG A 122 -1.53 -15.96 5.34
N LEU A 123 -2.86 -15.94 5.21
CA LEU A 123 -3.64 -14.69 5.15
C LEU A 123 -3.56 -13.92 6.47
N CYS A 124 -3.57 -14.63 7.59
CA CYS A 124 -3.38 -14.08 8.93
C CYS A 124 -2.04 -13.32 9.01
N LEU A 125 -0.94 -13.96 8.57
CA LEU A 125 0.38 -13.34 8.53
C LEU A 125 0.48 -12.18 7.53
N VAL A 126 -0.20 -12.26 6.38
CA VAL A 126 -0.29 -11.13 5.44
C VAL A 126 -0.93 -9.90 6.10
N LEU A 127 -2.05 -10.09 6.80
CA LEU A 127 -2.73 -9.01 7.53
C LEU A 127 -1.82 -8.42 8.61
N MET A 128 -1.13 -9.27 9.37
CA MET A 128 -0.16 -8.86 10.39
C MET A 128 0.97 -8.02 9.82
N THR A 129 1.63 -8.52 8.77
CA THR A 129 2.73 -7.81 8.12
C THR A 129 2.28 -6.44 7.61
N MET A 130 1.11 -6.36 6.95
CA MET A 130 0.58 -5.09 6.47
C MET A 130 0.18 -4.14 7.61
N GLY A 131 -0.42 -4.66 8.67
CA GLY A 131 -0.86 -3.87 9.82
C GLY A 131 0.29 -3.35 10.67
N SER A 132 1.34 -4.16 10.88
CA SER A 132 2.48 -3.76 11.68
C SER A 132 3.47 -2.91 10.89
N THR A 133 3.76 -3.22 9.63
CA THR A 133 4.81 -2.50 8.87
C THR A 133 4.27 -1.42 7.93
N GLY A 134 2.94 -1.34 7.78
CA GLY A 134 2.27 -0.36 6.93
C GLY A 134 2.59 -0.50 5.44
N ILE A 135 3.15 -1.61 4.99
CA ILE A 135 3.51 -1.83 3.58
C ILE A 135 2.28 -1.96 2.67
N ARG A 136 2.50 -1.82 1.36
CA ARG A 136 1.48 -2.15 0.35
C ARG A 136 1.48 -3.65 0.09
N VAL A 137 0.37 -4.18 -0.42
CA VAL A 137 0.28 -5.60 -0.84
C VAL A 137 1.36 -5.96 -1.86
N SER A 138 1.65 -5.06 -2.82
CA SER A 138 2.72 -5.27 -3.81
C SER A 138 4.12 -5.35 -3.21
N GLU A 139 4.29 -4.91 -1.97
CA GLU A 139 5.57 -4.87 -1.27
C GLU A 139 5.78 -6.11 -0.38
N LEU A 140 4.77 -6.99 -0.24
CA LEU A 140 4.89 -8.27 0.49
C LEU A 140 6.02 -9.15 -0.09
N ARG A 141 6.28 -9.03 -1.39
CA ARG A 141 7.35 -9.74 -2.07
C ARG A 141 8.75 -9.45 -1.54
N TYR A 142 8.95 -8.32 -0.87
CA TYR A 142 10.24 -7.97 -0.26
C TYR A 142 10.42 -8.56 1.14
N PHE A 143 9.43 -9.29 1.66
CA PHE A 143 9.53 -10.04 2.92
C PHE A 143 10.04 -11.43 2.60
N THR A 144 11.35 -11.52 2.41
CA THR A 144 12.06 -12.77 2.20
C THR A 144 12.56 -13.36 3.52
N VAL A 145 12.93 -14.64 3.51
CA VAL A 145 13.51 -15.31 4.69
C VAL A 145 14.72 -14.52 5.21
N GLU A 146 15.57 -14.04 4.31
CA GLU A 146 16.78 -13.28 4.62
C GLU A 146 16.46 -11.91 5.22
N ALA A 147 15.53 -11.17 4.59
CA ALA A 147 15.12 -9.86 5.10
C ALA A 147 14.44 -9.95 6.48
N VAL A 148 13.64 -11.01 6.69
CA VAL A 148 13.02 -11.27 7.98
C VAL A 148 14.05 -11.65 9.04
N ALA A 149 15.04 -12.48 8.71
CA ALA A 149 16.12 -12.85 9.61
C ALA A 149 17.00 -11.64 9.99
N GLU A 150 17.23 -10.71 9.06
CA GLU A 150 17.95 -9.46 9.32
C GLU A 150 17.10 -8.42 10.09
N GLY A 151 15.78 -8.63 10.16
CA GLY A 151 14.85 -7.74 10.83
C GLY A 151 14.55 -6.44 10.08
N LYS A 152 14.92 -6.34 8.81
CA LYS A 152 14.62 -5.19 7.95
C LYS A 152 14.49 -5.61 6.50
N SER A 153 13.61 -4.94 5.76
CA SER A 153 13.41 -5.17 4.32
C SER A 153 13.69 -3.89 3.53
N MET A 154 14.49 -4.00 2.47
CA MET A 154 14.72 -2.91 1.53
C MET A 154 13.65 -2.94 0.42
N ILE A 155 12.77 -1.95 0.43
CA ILE A 155 11.69 -1.84 -0.54
C ILE A 155 12.07 -0.83 -1.62
N TYR A 156 12.07 -1.31 -2.85
CA TYR A 156 12.34 -0.52 -4.04
C TYR A 156 11.02 0.04 -4.61
N CYS A 157 10.87 1.37 -4.60
CA CYS A 157 9.70 2.07 -5.12
C CYS A 157 10.10 2.99 -6.26
N LYS A 158 10.17 2.48 -7.50
CA LYS A 158 10.57 3.22 -8.72
C LYS A 158 11.90 3.98 -8.52
N ASN A 159 11.84 5.19 -7.99
CA ASN A 159 12.98 6.10 -7.82
C ASN A 159 13.39 6.28 -6.35
N LYS A 160 12.82 5.50 -5.42
CA LYS A 160 13.09 5.62 -3.98
C LYS A 160 13.29 4.24 -3.36
N ILE A 161 14.41 4.08 -2.67
CA ILE A 161 14.64 2.94 -1.77
C ILE A 161 14.22 3.38 -0.37
N ARG A 162 13.47 2.52 0.32
CA ARG A 162 13.14 2.73 1.74
C ARG A 162 13.39 1.44 2.52
N VAL A 163 13.94 1.59 3.71
CA VAL A 163 14.05 0.48 4.66
C VAL A 163 12.74 0.40 5.45
N VAL A 164 12.22 -0.80 5.63
CA VAL A 164 11.10 -1.11 6.52
C VAL A 164 11.62 -2.04 7.59
N LEU A 165 11.53 -1.62 8.85
CA LEU A 165 11.90 -2.47 9.98
C LEU A 165 10.81 -3.52 10.22
N ILE A 166 11.24 -4.73 10.55
CA ILE A 166 10.39 -5.88 10.80
C ILE A 166 10.45 -6.16 12.31
N PRO A 167 9.36 -6.02 13.05
CA PRO A 167 9.37 -6.19 14.50
C PRO A 167 9.77 -7.60 14.91
N LYS A 168 10.55 -7.77 15.99
CA LYS A 168 11.10 -9.07 16.42
C LYS A 168 10.04 -10.19 16.53
N LYS A 169 8.85 -9.85 17.03
CA LYS A 169 7.74 -10.81 17.12
C LYS A 169 7.17 -11.21 15.77
N LEU A 170 7.04 -10.26 14.84
CA LEU A 170 6.66 -10.59 13.47
C LEU A 170 7.74 -11.46 12.82
N GLN A 171 9.02 -11.19 13.08
CA GLN A 171 10.10 -12.04 12.58
C GLN A 171 9.93 -13.49 13.04
N LYS A 172 9.72 -13.72 14.35
CA LYS A 172 9.48 -15.07 14.90
C LYS A 172 8.30 -15.77 14.22
N LEU A 173 7.18 -15.06 14.01
CA LEU A 173 6.00 -15.62 13.34
C LEU A 173 6.28 -16.00 11.88
N LEU A 174 6.92 -15.10 11.13
CA LEU A 174 7.24 -15.32 9.72
C LEU A 174 8.29 -16.44 9.53
N MET A 175 9.32 -16.49 10.39
CA MET A 175 10.33 -17.55 10.36
C MET A 175 9.73 -18.93 10.71
N ASN A 176 8.86 -19.00 11.72
CA ASN A 176 8.16 -20.25 12.06
C ASN A 176 7.26 -20.72 10.91
N TYR A 177 6.57 -19.79 10.25
CA TYR A 177 5.76 -20.10 9.08
C TYR A 177 6.62 -20.59 7.90
N ALA A 178 7.72 -19.90 7.60
CA ALA A 178 8.67 -20.31 6.55
C ALA A 178 9.18 -21.73 6.80
N LYS A 179 9.63 -22.03 8.03
CA LYS A 179 10.06 -23.38 8.44
C LYS A 179 8.96 -24.42 8.26
N LYS A 180 7.74 -24.14 8.73
CA LYS A 180 6.57 -25.05 8.60
C LYS A 180 6.20 -25.32 7.13
N LYS A 181 6.49 -24.39 6.23
CA LYS A 181 6.22 -24.50 4.79
C LYS A 181 7.41 -24.99 3.97
N GLY A 182 8.56 -25.25 4.60
CA GLY A 182 9.79 -25.65 3.89
C GLY A 182 10.34 -24.53 2.99
N ILE A 183 10.10 -23.27 3.34
CA ILE A 183 10.64 -22.12 2.61
C ILE A 183 11.99 -21.77 3.23
N GLU A 184 13.07 -22.14 2.54
CA GLU A 184 14.44 -21.96 3.03
C GLU A 184 15.04 -20.62 2.62
N SER A 185 14.60 -20.06 1.50
CA SER A 185 15.08 -18.78 0.95
C SER A 185 14.01 -18.07 0.12
N GLY A 186 14.21 -16.77 -0.12
CA GLY A 186 13.34 -15.98 -0.98
C GLY A 186 11.99 -15.61 -0.34
N GLU A 187 10.99 -15.30 -1.17
CA GLU A 187 9.70 -14.74 -0.73
C GLU A 187 8.95 -15.69 0.23
N ILE A 188 8.57 -15.19 1.43
CA ILE A 188 7.82 -16.00 2.39
C ILE A 188 6.35 -16.17 1.95
N PHE A 189 5.79 -15.12 1.34
CA PHE A 189 4.41 -15.10 0.89
C PHE A 189 4.29 -15.58 -0.54
N VAL A 190 4.22 -16.90 -0.71
CA VAL A 190 4.09 -17.55 -2.01
C VAL A 190 2.83 -18.40 -2.14
N THR A 191 2.47 -18.70 -3.39
CA THR A 191 1.46 -19.71 -3.76
C THR A 191 1.99 -21.13 -3.51
N ARG A 192 1.13 -22.14 -3.65
CA ARG A 192 1.55 -23.56 -3.57
C ARG A 192 2.64 -23.90 -4.61
N LEU A 193 2.69 -23.16 -5.71
CA LEU A 193 3.67 -23.32 -6.78
C LEU A 193 4.93 -22.45 -6.60
N GLY A 194 5.09 -21.76 -5.46
CA GLY A 194 6.23 -20.89 -5.21
C GLY A 194 6.15 -19.49 -5.84
N ASN A 195 5.13 -19.21 -6.65
CA ASN A 195 4.95 -17.88 -7.26
C ASN A 195 4.52 -16.83 -6.22
N SER A 196 4.90 -15.56 -6.43
CA SER A 196 4.42 -14.43 -5.63
C SER A 196 2.88 -14.39 -5.57
N LEU A 197 2.33 -13.93 -4.44
CA LEU A 197 0.89 -13.80 -4.30
C LEU A 197 0.31 -12.72 -5.22
N ASP A 198 -0.77 -13.08 -5.93
CA ASP A 198 -1.55 -12.11 -6.68
C ASP A 198 -2.32 -11.15 -5.74
N ARG A 199 -2.24 -9.85 -6.06
CA ARG A 199 -2.85 -8.78 -5.27
C ARG A 199 -4.38 -8.88 -5.26
N SER A 200 -4.98 -9.25 -6.38
CA SER A 200 -6.43 -9.38 -6.51
C SER A 200 -6.94 -10.58 -5.71
N ASN A 201 -6.17 -11.68 -5.66
CA ASN A 201 -6.50 -12.82 -4.84
C ASN A 201 -6.41 -12.51 -3.33
N ILE A 202 -5.33 -11.88 -2.87
CA ILE A 202 -5.22 -11.42 -1.46
C ILE A 202 -6.43 -10.55 -1.11
N TRP A 203 -6.80 -9.67 -2.03
CA TRP A 203 -7.92 -8.77 -1.85
C TRP A 203 -9.27 -9.49 -1.69
N THR A 204 -9.57 -10.42 -2.59
CA THR A 204 -10.76 -11.25 -2.52
C THR A 204 -10.80 -12.04 -1.22
N GLN A 205 -9.66 -12.59 -0.79
CA GLN A 205 -9.54 -13.29 0.49
C GLN A 205 -9.83 -12.36 1.69
N MET A 206 -9.28 -11.14 1.71
CA MET A 206 -9.55 -10.16 2.77
C MET A 206 -11.04 -9.77 2.81
N LYS A 207 -11.69 -9.61 1.66
CA LYS A 207 -13.13 -9.33 1.59
C LYS A 207 -13.97 -10.48 2.12
N GLY A 208 -13.56 -11.72 1.86
CA GLY A 208 -14.20 -12.91 2.41
C GLY A 208 -14.25 -12.93 3.95
N LEU A 209 -13.29 -12.27 4.62
CA LEU A 209 -13.26 -12.19 6.08
C LEU A 209 -14.29 -11.21 6.66
N CYS A 210 -14.76 -10.23 5.88
CA CYS A 210 -15.54 -9.09 6.39
C CYS A 210 -16.83 -9.53 7.11
N LYS A 211 -17.55 -10.52 6.55
CA LYS A 211 -18.78 -11.06 7.16
C LYS A 211 -18.49 -11.69 8.53
N LYS A 212 -17.45 -12.53 8.61
CA LYS A 212 -17.05 -13.20 9.85
C LYS A 212 -16.51 -12.22 10.89
N ALA A 213 -15.75 -11.22 10.46
CA ALA A 213 -15.16 -10.20 11.32
C ALA A 213 -16.16 -9.10 11.75
N LYS A 214 -17.38 -9.09 11.19
CA LYS A 214 -18.35 -7.99 11.35
C LYS A 214 -17.71 -6.63 11.07
N VAL A 215 -17.03 -6.54 9.94
CA VAL A 215 -16.39 -5.30 9.46
C VAL A 215 -17.02 -4.91 8.13
N ASN A 216 -17.38 -3.63 7.98
CA ASN A 216 -17.90 -3.13 6.72
C ASN A 216 -16.88 -3.38 5.60
N PRO A 217 -17.23 -4.13 4.54
CA PRO A 217 -16.31 -4.41 3.44
C PRO A 217 -15.70 -3.12 2.87
N LYS A 218 -16.43 -2.01 2.80
CA LYS A 218 -15.92 -0.72 2.27
C LYS A 218 -14.66 -0.22 3.01
N LYS A 219 -14.45 -0.60 4.26
CA LYS A 219 -13.28 -0.21 5.08
C LYS A 219 -12.06 -1.10 4.87
N VAL A 220 -12.25 -2.35 4.45
CA VAL A 220 -11.16 -3.29 4.24
C VAL A 220 -10.59 -3.00 2.87
N TYR A 221 -9.51 -2.23 2.76
CA TYR A 221 -8.66 -1.98 1.56
C TYR A 221 -7.21 -1.67 1.94
N PRO A 222 -6.21 -1.99 1.08
CA PRO A 222 -4.79 -1.90 1.44
C PRO A 222 -4.34 -0.55 2.04
N HIS A 223 -4.89 0.55 1.53
CA HIS A 223 -4.56 1.88 2.04
C HIS A 223 -5.08 2.12 3.46
N ASN A 224 -6.18 1.48 3.86
CA ASN A 224 -6.71 1.57 5.22
C ASN A 224 -5.86 0.84 6.24
N PHE A 225 -5.32 -0.35 5.92
CA PHE A 225 -4.35 -1.02 6.80
C PHE A 225 -3.11 -0.14 7.02
N ARG A 226 -2.61 0.48 5.95
CA ARG A 226 -1.50 1.43 6.03
C ARG A 226 -1.86 2.68 6.83
N LYS A 227 -3.10 3.19 6.75
CA LYS A 227 -3.57 4.31 7.58
C LYS A 227 -3.66 3.92 9.05
N LEU A 228 -4.25 2.77 9.36
CA LEU A 228 -4.34 2.24 10.72
C LEU A 228 -2.95 2.09 11.34
N SER A 229 -2.03 1.43 10.65
CA SER A 229 -0.62 1.31 11.08
C SER A 229 0.00 2.66 11.46
N ALA A 230 -0.26 3.69 10.66
CA ALA A 230 0.21 5.05 10.92
C ALA A 230 -0.46 5.75 12.09
N LYS A 231 -1.76 5.51 12.26
CA LYS A 231 -2.56 6.09 13.34
C LYS A 231 -2.18 5.46 14.67
N THR A 232 -2.10 4.14 14.74
CA THR A 232 -1.60 3.40 15.91
C THR A 232 -0.18 3.87 16.26
N PHE A 233 0.70 4.03 15.28
CA PHE A 233 2.03 4.59 15.50
C PHE A 233 1.99 5.99 16.16
N TYR A 234 1.17 6.89 15.62
CA TYR A 234 1.08 8.26 16.10
C TYR A 234 0.37 8.40 17.46
N GLU A 235 -0.59 7.53 17.76
CA GLU A 235 -1.27 7.48 19.06
C GLU A 235 -0.31 7.02 20.16
N MET A 236 0.54 6.03 19.87
CA MET A 236 1.60 5.58 20.78
C MET A 236 2.66 6.67 20.99
N ASP A 237 3.06 7.37 19.92
CA ASP A 237 4.00 8.51 19.97
C ASP A 237 3.45 9.70 20.77
N LYS A 238 2.15 9.99 20.70
CA LYS A 238 1.51 11.07 21.47
C LYS A 238 1.50 10.83 22.98
N ASP A 239 1.39 9.58 23.42
CA ASP A 239 1.48 9.26 24.85
C ASP A 239 2.92 9.35 25.35
N VAL A 240 3.91 9.07 24.51
CA VAL A 240 5.35 9.25 24.81
C VAL A 240 5.73 10.74 24.78
N ALA A 241 5.28 11.51 23.80
CA ALA A 241 5.60 12.93 23.65
C ALA A 241 4.98 13.82 24.75
N LYS A 242 3.86 13.41 25.37
CA LYS A 242 3.28 14.11 26.53
C LYS A 242 4.17 14.09 27.78
N LEU A 243 5.18 13.22 27.84
CA LEU A 243 6.08 13.09 29.00
C LEU A 243 7.32 13.99 28.93
N ALA A 244 7.60 14.63 27.79
CA ALA A 244 8.89 15.28 27.56
C ALA A 244 8.74 16.71 27.04
N ASP A 245 8.42 17.64 27.95
CA ASP A 245 8.53 19.07 27.69
C ASP A 245 9.54 19.67 28.69
N LEU A 246 10.68 20.20 28.21
CA LEU A 246 11.47 21.29 28.81
C LEU A 246 12.79 21.55 28.03
N LYS A 247 12.96 22.83 27.68
CA LYS A 247 14.08 23.52 26.99
C LYS A 247 15.49 23.14 27.50
N SER A 248 16.42 22.82 26.60
CA SER A 248 17.88 23.00 26.75
C SER A 248 18.64 22.43 25.54
N GLY A 249 19.90 22.80 25.31
CA GLY A 249 20.74 22.47 24.15
C GLY A 249 20.93 20.98 23.85
N LYS A 250 19.89 20.35 23.33
CA LYS A 250 19.72 18.91 23.18
C LYS A 250 19.64 18.50 21.70
N TRP A 251 20.11 17.29 21.41
CA TRP A 251 20.00 16.60 20.13
C TRP A 251 18.55 16.20 19.86
N ILE A 252 18.02 16.62 18.72
CA ILE A 252 16.63 16.35 18.33
C ILE A 252 16.54 15.04 17.56
N ALA A 253 15.76 14.09 18.06
CA ALA A 253 15.43 12.89 17.31
C ALA A 253 14.14 13.12 16.52
N THR A 254 14.18 12.88 15.21
CA THR A 254 12.98 12.88 14.36
C THR A 254 13.00 11.69 13.42
N ILE A 255 11.81 11.19 13.08
CA ILE A 255 11.64 10.20 12.01
C ILE A 255 10.74 10.78 10.92
N THR A 256 10.93 10.30 9.70
CA THR A 256 10.07 10.68 8.58
C THR A 256 9.21 9.50 8.17
N PHE A 257 7.91 9.63 8.38
CA PHE A 257 6.95 8.60 8.03
C PHE A 257 5.90 9.14 7.06
N LYS A 258 5.75 8.46 5.91
CA LYS A 258 4.87 8.89 4.79
C LYS A 258 5.06 10.34 4.34
N GLY A 259 6.28 10.86 4.39
CA GLY A 259 6.59 12.23 3.96
C GLY A 259 6.22 13.31 4.98
N LYS A 260 5.82 12.93 6.19
CA LYS A 260 5.67 13.83 7.34
C LYS A 260 6.77 13.54 8.37
N ARG A 261 7.29 14.60 9.00
CA ARG A 261 8.33 14.51 10.03
C ARG A 261 7.68 14.48 11.41
N TYR A 262 8.09 13.53 12.24
CA TYR A 262 7.60 13.32 13.60
C TYR A 262 8.77 13.51 14.57
N TYR A 263 8.51 14.19 15.68
CA TYR A 263 9.51 14.55 16.69
C TYR A 263 9.45 13.53 17.81
N LEU A 264 10.57 12.86 18.07
CA LEU A 264 10.70 11.77 19.04
C LEU A 264 11.24 12.23 20.40
N GLY A 265 11.64 13.50 20.52
CA GLY A 265 12.21 14.06 21.74
C GLY A 265 13.51 14.81 21.49
N SER A 266 14.00 15.43 22.56
CA SER A 266 15.32 16.05 22.60
C SER A 266 16.17 15.41 23.70
N TYR A 267 17.41 15.09 23.37
CA TYR A 267 18.31 14.28 24.17
C TYR A 267 19.62 15.01 24.43
N GLU A 268 20.17 14.87 25.63
CA GLU A 268 21.45 15.53 25.98
C GLU A 268 22.64 14.90 25.26
N LYS A 269 22.53 13.62 24.89
CA LYS A 269 23.56 12.85 24.20
C LYS A 269 23.07 12.38 22.83
N LYS A 270 23.97 12.38 21.85
CA LYS A 270 23.67 11.99 20.46
C LYS A 270 23.29 10.51 20.37
N GLU A 271 23.89 9.67 21.19
CA GLU A 271 23.66 8.24 21.26
C GLU A 271 22.21 7.95 21.68
N TRP A 272 21.66 8.72 22.62
CA TRP A 272 20.27 8.60 23.07
C TRP A 272 19.27 9.09 22.02
N ALA A 273 19.61 10.12 21.25
CA ALA A 273 18.80 10.52 20.10
C ALA A 273 18.80 9.46 18.99
N ILE A 274 19.92 8.74 18.81
CA ILE A 274 20.03 7.61 17.87
C ILE A 274 19.24 6.40 18.38
N GLU A 275 19.29 6.12 19.68
CA GLU A 275 18.56 5.03 20.32
C GLU A 275 17.05 5.28 20.31
N ALA A 276 16.60 6.48 20.67
CA ALA A 276 15.21 6.90 20.53
C ALA A 276 14.71 6.84 19.09
N ARG A 277 15.59 7.13 18.11
CA ARG A 277 15.27 6.95 16.70
C ARG A 277 15.17 5.47 16.32
N LYS A 278 16.03 4.60 16.86
CA LYS A 278 15.94 3.14 16.69
C LYS A 278 14.68 2.59 17.35
N GLU A 279 14.31 3.06 18.53
CA GLU A 279 13.07 2.72 19.25
C GLU A 279 11.84 3.23 18.50
N GLY A 280 11.83 4.49 18.07
CA GLY A 280 10.79 5.08 17.22
C GLY A 280 10.63 4.36 15.87
N GLU A 281 11.68 3.74 15.36
CA GLU A 281 11.62 2.87 14.18
C GLU A 281 11.25 1.40 14.55
N GLN A 282 11.51 0.95 15.79
CA GLN A 282 11.16 -0.37 16.35
C GLN A 282 9.78 -0.42 17.05
N MET A 283 9.05 0.71 17.15
CA MET A 283 7.76 0.93 17.85
C MET A 283 6.55 0.18 17.27
N HIS A 284 6.70 -1.12 17.09
CA HIS A 284 5.63 -2.07 16.81
C HIS A 284 5.59 -3.19 17.87
N GLU A 285 6.48 -3.16 18.87
CA GLU A 285 6.54 -4.17 19.92
C GLU A 285 5.31 -4.14 20.84
N GLU A 286 4.81 -2.96 21.23
CA GLU A 286 3.61 -2.81 22.08
C GLU A 286 2.30 -3.25 21.38
N PHE A 287 2.15 -2.97 20.08
CA PHE A 287 1.03 -3.50 19.29
C PHE A 287 1.03 -5.04 19.28
N LEU A 288 2.23 -5.62 19.14
CA LEU A 288 2.41 -7.06 19.18
C LEU A 288 2.27 -7.59 20.62
N ASP A 289 2.74 -6.90 21.66
CA ASP A 289 2.52 -7.27 23.08
C ASP A 289 1.04 -7.31 23.43
N TRP A 290 0.29 -6.26 23.07
CA TRP A 290 -1.15 -6.23 23.25
C TRP A 290 -1.83 -7.39 22.47
N TYR A 291 -1.40 -7.66 21.23
CA TYR A 291 -1.92 -8.77 20.42
C TYR A 291 -1.65 -10.14 21.07
N TYR A 292 -0.43 -10.37 21.54
CA TYR A 292 -0.04 -11.63 22.20
C TYR A 292 -0.75 -11.82 23.54
N LYS A 293 -0.83 -10.79 24.40
CA LYS A 293 -1.57 -10.86 25.67
C LYS A 293 -3.06 -11.17 25.46
N THR A 294 -3.67 -10.58 24.43
CA THR A 294 -5.11 -10.73 24.16
C THR A 294 -5.46 -12.03 23.43
N ILE A 295 -4.58 -12.54 22.56
CA ILE A 295 -4.85 -13.72 21.70
C ILE A 295 -4.22 -15.01 22.23
N GLN A 296 -3.01 -14.97 22.82
CA GLN A 296 -2.42 -16.15 23.48
C GLN A 296 -2.88 -16.32 24.94
N GLY A 297 -3.22 -15.23 25.65
CA GLY A 297 -3.82 -15.32 27.00
C GLY A 297 -5.14 -16.08 27.03
N ASN A 298 -5.90 -16.08 25.93
CA ASN A 298 -7.13 -16.86 25.77
C ASN A 298 -6.91 -18.35 25.45
N LYS A 299 -5.66 -18.81 25.31
CA LYS A 299 -5.34 -20.25 25.18
C LYS A 299 -4.96 -20.92 26.50
N CYS A 300 -4.72 -20.19 27.59
CA CYS A 300 -4.38 -20.78 28.90
C CYS A 300 -5.51 -20.77 29.95
N ASN A 301 -6.66 -20.12 29.70
CA ASN A 301 -7.78 -20.09 30.66
C ASN A 301 -9.03 -20.86 30.18
N LYS A 302 -8.86 -21.93 29.40
CA LYS A 302 -9.91 -22.92 29.15
C LYS A 302 -9.34 -24.32 29.35
N GLY A 303 -9.18 -24.67 30.61
CA GLY A 303 -8.66 -25.96 31.07
C GLY A 303 -8.48 -25.93 32.58
N ASN A 304 -9.58 -25.68 33.30
CA ASN A 304 -9.89 -26.09 34.67
C ASN A 304 -11.15 -25.35 35.11
N GLU A 305 -12.29 -25.91 34.70
CA GLU A 305 -13.56 -26.01 35.43
C GLU A 305 -14.54 -26.80 34.56
#